data_AF-A0A4V2AMF9-F1
#
_entry.id   AF-A0A4V2AMF9-F1
#
_cell.length_a   1.000
_cell.length_b   1.000
_cell.length_c   1.000
_cell.angle_alpha   90.00
_cell.angle_beta   90.00
_cell.angle_gamma   90.00
#
_symmetry.space_group_name_H-M   'P 1'
#
loop_
_entity.id
_entity.type
_entity.pdbx_description
1 polymer ?
#
loop_
_entity_poly.entity_id
_entity_poly.type
_entity_poly.pdbx_seq_one_letter_code
_entity_poly.pdbx_strand_id
1 'polypeptide(L)'
;MTPLPTLDLQYRRIGTVLPTVDLQFDEIEGQIASTVLQGIVNRSSGEKVYVMNTYCEDNRGNWKHDEIPGYPNQVQMGEVWLDEVFKGMPKQVLKLASGSKNPGFSALINKYKSLVSGIIIYDPSLEQATIEAATTIAGQTDGIIVSPAMAEMLKSYKFKVIEDLRTHSFKSNLSCLNWLKANYFENANKQVAFTWSHMTTDKKSWGGANKDYVVANRLFTYYLDIKNREESQHYIDVIKDYPKGTPIVGWTDEIFADNLFAEQGCF
;
A
#
# COMPACT_ATOMS: atom_id res chain seq x y z
N MET A 1 25.15 17.41 25.97
CA MET A 1 24.58 17.24 24.62
C MET A 1 25.07 15.90 24.10
N THR A 2 24.21 14.90 24.14
CA THR A 2 24.44 13.62 23.48
C THR A 2 24.31 13.84 21.97
N PRO A 3 25.23 13.36 21.13
CA PRO A 3 25.09 13.53 19.69
C PRO A 3 23.81 12.83 19.22
N LEU A 4 23.07 13.47 18.31
CA LEU A 4 21.99 12.81 17.57
C LEU A 4 22.57 11.57 16.88
N PRO A 5 21.85 10.43 16.84
CA PRO A 5 22.26 9.28 16.07
C PRO A 5 22.42 9.72 14.62
N THR A 6 23.62 9.57 14.06
CA THR A 6 23.84 9.68 12.63
C THR A 6 22.92 8.65 11.98
N LEU A 7 21.89 9.11 11.27
CA LEU A 7 21.17 8.28 10.31
C LEU A 7 22.23 7.72 9.37
N ASP A 8 22.59 6.45 9.53
CA ASP A 8 23.40 5.73 8.57
C ASP A 8 22.52 5.54 7.33
N LEU A 9 22.40 6.62 6.54
CA LEU A 9 21.91 6.60 5.17
C LEU A 9 22.95 5.82 4.37
N GLN A 10 23.01 4.52 4.60
CA GLN A 10 23.57 3.60 3.63
C GLN A 10 22.68 3.74 2.39
N TYR A 11 23.10 4.62 1.49
CA TYR A 11 22.65 4.68 0.11
C TYR A 11 22.85 3.27 -0.47
N ARG A 12 21.85 2.39 -0.29
CA ARG A 12 21.75 1.13 -1.01
C ARG A 12 21.75 1.52 -2.47
N ARG A 13 22.84 1.14 -3.16
CA ARG A 13 23.15 1.46 -4.56
C ARG A 13 21.86 1.67 -5.35
N ILE A 14 21.60 2.91 -5.73
CA ILE A 14 20.56 3.22 -6.70
C ILE A 14 20.94 2.45 -7.96
N GLY A 15 20.08 1.53 -8.41
CA GLY A 15 20.27 0.82 -9.66
C GLY A 15 20.56 1.81 -10.80
N THR A 16 21.33 1.38 -11.80
CA THR A 16 21.73 2.25 -12.92
C THR A 16 20.57 2.57 -13.87
N VAL A 17 19.40 1.96 -13.66
CA VAL A 17 18.17 2.12 -14.44
C VAL A 17 16.97 2.04 -13.48
N LEU A 18 15.95 2.85 -13.71
CA LEU A 18 14.66 2.83 -13.03
C LEU A 18 13.60 2.17 -13.92
N PRO A 19 13.27 0.90 -13.66
CA PRO A 19 12.05 0.29 -14.19
C PRO A 19 10.81 1.09 -13.83
N THR A 20 10.00 1.41 -14.84
CA THR A 20 8.69 2.04 -14.67
C THR A 20 7.61 1.14 -15.25
N VAL A 21 6.42 1.17 -14.69
CA VAL A 21 5.26 0.45 -15.24
C VAL A 21 4.01 1.29 -15.12
N ASP A 22 3.18 1.24 -16.14
CA ASP A 22 1.91 1.93 -16.19
C ASP A 22 0.78 1.00 -15.75
N LEU A 23 -0.03 1.46 -14.78
CA LEU A 23 -1.15 0.70 -14.23
C LEU A 23 -2.51 1.22 -14.69
N GLN A 24 -2.58 2.14 -15.66
CA GLN A 24 -3.85 2.73 -16.11
C GLN A 24 -4.88 1.72 -16.66
N PHE A 25 -4.41 0.51 -17.04
CA PHE A 25 -5.25 -0.57 -17.54
C PHE A 25 -5.50 -1.70 -16.52
N ASP A 26 -4.93 -1.58 -15.33
CA ASP A 26 -5.13 -2.55 -14.25
C ASP A 26 -6.38 -2.19 -13.46
N GLU A 27 -7.11 -3.20 -13.00
CA GLU A 27 -8.13 -3.00 -11.97
C GLU A 27 -7.50 -2.66 -10.63
N ILE A 28 -8.29 -2.12 -9.71
CA ILE A 28 -7.81 -1.66 -8.40
C ILE A 28 -7.10 -2.79 -7.63
N GLU A 29 -7.57 -4.04 -7.73
CA GLU A 29 -6.90 -5.20 -7.16
C GLU A 29 -5.46 -5.40 -7.71
N GLY A 30 -5.26 -5.22 -9.01
CA GLY A 30 -3.96 -5.29 -9.66
C GLY A 30 -3.06 -4.13 -9.27
N GLN A 31 -3.64 -2.95 -9.07
CA GLN A 31 -2.92 -1.76 -8.60
C GLN A 31 -2.47 -1.90 -7.14
N ILE A 32 -3.30 -2.44 -6.25
CA ILE A 32 -2.94 -2.77 -4.87
C ILE A 32 -1.78 -3.77 -4.86
N ALA A 33 -1.87 -4.85 -5.64
CA ALA A 33 -0.82 -5.85 -5.72
C ALA A 33 0.51 -5.27 -6.26
N SER A 34 0.41 -4.38 -7.26
CA SER A 34 1.57 -3.71 -7.88
C SER A 34 2.27 -2.73 -6.95
N THR A 35 1.51 -1.91 -6.20
CA THR A 35 2.05 -0.97 -5.21
C THR A 35 2.71 -1.70 -4.04
N VAL A 36 2.09 -2.78 -3.55
CA VAL A 36 2.72 -3.67 -2.54
C VAL A 36 4.04 -4.25 -3.07
N LEU A 37 4.05 -4.77 -4.30
CA LEU A 37 5.25 -5.33 -4.92
C LEU A 37 6.34 -4.27 -5.11
N GLN A 38 5.98 -3.03 -5.45
CA GLN A 38 6.94 -1.91 -5.45
C GLN A 38 7.61 -1.75 -4.09
N GLY A 39 6.84 -1.77 -2.99
CA GLY A 39 7.40 -1.69 -1.64
C GLY A 39 8.39 -2.82 -1.32
N ILE A 40 8.06 -4.05 -1.71
CA ILE A 40 8.93 -5.23 -1.54
C ILE A 40 10.23 -5.03 -2.33
N VAL A 41 10.14 -4.70 -3.62
CA VAL A 41 11.30 -4.50 -4.51
C VAL A 41 12.17 -3.35 -3.99
N ASN A 42 11.56 -2.21 -3.66
CA ASN A 42 12.29 -1.01 -3.25
C ASN A 42 12.96 -1.18 -1.88
N ARG A 43 12.45 -2.03 -1.00
CA ARG A 43 13.15 -2.43 0.22
C ARG A 43 14.29 -3.40 -0.05
N SER A 44 14.03 -4.47 -0.80
CA SER A 44 14.85 -5.69 -0.78
C SER A 44 15.84 -5.82 -1.95
N SER A 45 15.67 -5.04 -3.03
CA SER A 45 16.51 -5.10 -4.23
C SER A 45 17.43 -3.87 -4.37
N GLY A 46 18.54 -4.03 -5.10
CA GLY A 46 19.35 -2.90 -5.59
C GLY A 46 18.70 -2.16 -6.77
N GLU A 47 17.87 -2.85 -7.55
CA GLU A 47 16.98 -2.22 -8.54
C GLU A 47 15.78 -1.61 -7.83
N LYS A 48 15.38 -0.39 -8.20
CA LYS A 48 14.15 0.26 -7.72
C LYS A 48 13.13 0.26 -8.84
N VAL A 49 11.85 0.21 -8.51
CA VAL A 49 10.74 0.26 -9.46
C VAL A 49 9.79 1.40 -9.09
N TYR A 50 9.19 1.99 -10.11
CA TYR A 50 8.18 3.03 -9.99
C TYR A 50 6.92 2.66 -10.77
N VAL A 51 5.81 2.48 -10.08
CA VAL A 51 4.49 2.27 -10.67
C VAL A 51 3.83 3.62 -10.89
N MET A 52 3.23 3.79 -12.07
CA MET A 52 2.55 5.01 -12.48
C MET A 52 1.05 4.75 -12.56
N ASN A 53 0.25 5.82 -12.51
CA ASN A 53 -1.15 5.79 -12.90
C ASN A 53 -2.03 4.87 -12.05
N THR A 54 -1.83 4.92 -10.73
CA THR A 54 -2.78 4.34 -9.79
C THR A 54 -4.05 5.19 -9.71
N TYR A 55 -5.20 4.53 -9.75
CA TYR A 55 -6.51 5.12 -9.57
C TYR A 55 -6.73 5.54 -8.12
N CYS A 56 -7.32 6.72 -7.91
CA CYS A 56 -7.87 7.18 -6.63
C CYS A 56 -9.13 8.00 -6.95
N GLU A 57 -10.22 7.82 -6.20
CA GLU A 57 -11.45 8.59 -6.39
C GLU A 57 -11.22 10.10 -6.26
N ASP A 58 -10.35 10.52 -5.33
CA ASP A 58 -10.07 11.94 -5.06
C ASP A 58 -9.16 12.58 -6.13
N ASN A 59 -8.48 11.77 -6.94
CA ASN A 59 -7.71 12.25 -8.09
C ASN A 59 -8.60 12.74 -9.26
N ARG A 60 -9.94 12.76 -9.09
CA ARG A 60 -10.92 13.25 -10.08
C ARG A 60 -11.09 14.77 -10.09
N GLY A 61 -10.02 15.53 -9.95
CA GLY A 61 -10.11 16.97 -10.24
C GLY A 61 -10.52 17.19 -11.71
N ASN A 62 -11.08 18.37 -12.03
CA ASN A 62 -11.42 18.80 -13.40
C ASN A 62 -10.19 19.03 -14.31
N TRP A 63 -9.11 18.29 -14.12
CA TRP A 63 -7.88 18.41 -14.90
C TRP A 63 -8.11 17.87 -16.31
N LYS A 64 -7.86 18.70 -17.32
CA LYS A 64 -7.99 18.30 -18.72
C LYS A 64 -6.86 17.33 -19.08
N HIS A 65 -7.23 16.08 -19.36
CA HIS A 65 -6.36 15.08 -19.97
C HIS A 65 -7.14 14.35 -21.06
N ASP A 66 -6.44 13.70 -21.98
CA ASP A 66 -7.06 12.93 -23.06
C ASP A 66 -7.91 11.79 -22.46
N GLU A 67 -9.22 11.82 -22.70
CA GLU A 67 -10.15 10.82 -22.18
C GLU A 67 -9.88 9.45 -22.81
N ILE A 68 -9.46 8.47 -21.99
CA ILE A 68 -9.37 7.06 -22.42
C ILE A 68 -10.68 6.34 -22.03
N PRO A 69 -11.41 5.72 -22.99
CA PRO A 69 -12.59 4.93 -22.69
C PRO A 69 -12.26 3.76 -21.74
N GLY A 70 -12.85 3.78 -20.54
CA GLY A 70 -12.67 2.74 -19.52
C GLY A 70 -12.08 3.25 -18.20
N TYR A 71 -11.19 4.24 -18.24
CA TYR A 71 -10.65 4.93 -17.05
C TYR A 71 -10.20 6.37 -17.39
N PRO A 72 -11.13 7.34 -17.47
CA PRO A 72 -10.78 8.75 -17.57
C PRO A 72 -10.50 9.33 -16.16
N ASN A 73 -9.49 10.20 -16.06
CA ASN A 73 -9.17 11.05 -14.89
C ASN A 73 -8.19 10.48 -13.84
N GLN A 74 -7.01 10.01 -14.26
CA GLN A 74 -5.87 9.84 -13.34
C GLN A 74 -4.86 10.99 -13.54
N VAL A 75 -4.49 11.66 -12.46
CA VAL A 75 -3.50 12.75 -12.51
C VAL A 75 -2.11 12.15 -12.77
N GLN A 76 -1.45 12.58 -13.85
CA GLN A 76 -0.16 12.08 -14.33
C GLN A 76 1.04 12.74 -13.59
N MET A 77 0.91 13.05 -12.29
CA MET A 77 2.02 13.68 -11.55
C MET A 77 3.27 12.80 -11.51
N GLY A 78 3.10 11.47 -11.59
CA GLY A 78 4.23 10.54 -11.63
C GLY A 78 5.18 10.83 -12.80
N GLU A 79 4.66 11.18 -13.98
CA GLU A 79 5.49 11.53 -15.14
C GLU A 79 6.31 12.80 -14.90
N VAL A 80 5.69 13.82 -14.31
CA VAL A 80 6.39 15.07 -13.94
C VAL A 80 7.54 14.79 -12.98
N TRP A 81 7.31 14.00 -11.92
CA TRP A 81 8.38 13.61 -10.99
C TRP A 81 9.51 12.86 -11.70
N LEU A 82 9.17 11.94 -12.60
CA LEU A 82 10.16 11.19 -13.35
C LEU A 82 10.97 12.11 -14.27
N ASP A 83 10.34 13.08 -14.94
CA ASP A 83 10.99 13.94 -15.94
C ASP A 83 11.73 15.13 -15.34
N GLU A 84 11.31 15.63 -14.19
CA GLU A 84 11.93 16.78 -13.53
C GLU A 84 12.94 16.35 -12.46
N VAL A 85 12.56 15.42 -11.57
CA VAL A 85 13.41 15.02 -10.43
C VAL A 85 14.33 13.85 -10.80
N PHE A 86 13.82 12.86 -11.55
CA PHE A 86 14.60 11.69 -11.96
C PHE A 86 15.15 11.78 -13.39
N LYS A 87 15.24 12.99 -13.96
CA LYS A 87 15.72 13.24 -15.33
C LYS A 87 17.05 12.55 -15.67
N GLY A 88 17.97 12.53 -14.71
CA GLY A 88 19.32 11.95 -14.88
C GLY A 88 19.38 10.43 -14.75
N MET A 89 18.27 9.77 -14.41
CA MET A 89 18.21 8.33 -14.23
C MET A 89 17.63 7.67 -15.49
N PRO A 90 18.37 6.77 -16.15
CA PRO A 90 17.83 6.01 -17.27
C PRO A 90 16.57 5.26 -16.85
N LYS A 91 15.53 5.29 -17.68
CA LYS A 91 14.23 4.65 -17.38
C LYS A 91 14.06 3.43 -18.26
N GLN A 92 13.52 2.35 -17.70
CA GLN A 92 13.09 1.17 -18.45
C GLN A 92 11.58 1.01 -18.30
N VAL A 93 10.83 1.41 -19.32
CA VAL A 93 9.38 1.16 -19.34
C VAL A 93 9.15 -0.35 -19.52
N LEU A 94 8.50 -0.98 -18.55
CA LEU A 94 8.13 -2.38 -18.61
C LEU A 94 7.02 -2.57 -19.64
N LYS A 95 7.19 -3.55 -20.52
CA LYS A 95 6.17 -3.90 -21.50
C LYS A 95 4.99 -4.58 -20.81
N LEU A 96 3.80 -4.01 -20.99
CA LEU A 96 2.55 -4.54 -20.48
C LEU A 96 2.25 -5.95 -21.01
N ALA A 97 1.72 -6.82 -20.15
CA ALA A 97 1.40 -8.20 -20.53
C ALA A 97 0.08 -8.25 -21.33
N SER A 98 0.18 -8.52 -22.63
CA SER A 98 -0.99 -8.61 -23.52
C SER A 98 -1.97 -9.72 -23.08
N GLY A 99 -3.27 -9.42 -23.11
CA GLY A 99 -4.33 -10.39 -22.81
C GLY A 99 -4.55 -10.68 -21.33
N SER A 100 -3.85 -9.99 -20.43
CA SER A 100 -4.11 -10.03 -18.99
C SER A 100 -5.15 -8.98 -18.59
N LYS A 101 -5.95 -9.30 -17.57
CA LYS A 101 -6.88 -8.36 -16.92
C LYS A 101 -6.14 -7.25 -16.15
N ASN A 102 -4.94 -7.56 -15.64
CA ASN A 102 -4.07 -6.63 -14.92
C ASN A 102 -2.69 -6.64 -15.60
N PRO A 103 -2.56 -6.03 -16.79
CA PRO A 103 -1.39 -6.16 -17.64
C PRO A 103 -0.11 -5.54 -17.06
N GLY A 104 -0.21 -4.47 -16.27
CA GLY A 104 0.90 -3.84 -15.56
C GLY A 104 1.40 -4.69 -14.39
N PHE A 105 0.50 -5.14 -13.51
CA PHE A 105 0.80 -6.10 -12.45
C PHE A 105 1.45 -7.37 -13.02
N SER A 106 0.90 -7.89 -14.11
CA SER A 106 1.42 -9.10 -14.76
C SER A 106 2.86 -8.88 -15.27
N ALA A 107 3.19 -7.71 -15.79
CA ALA A 107 4.56 -7.38 -16.17
C ALA A 107 5.49 -7.33 -14.95
N LEU A 108 5.04 -6.71 -13.85
CA LEU A 108 5.81 -6.61 -12.61
C LEU A 108 6.07 -7.97 -11.97
N ILE A 109 5.02 -8.76 -11.73
CA ILE A 109 5.17 -10.04 -11.03
C ILE A 109 6.01 -11.03 -11.84
N ASN A 110 5.93 -11.00 -13.17
CA ASN A 110 6.81 -11.81 -14.01
C ASN A 110 8.29 -11.45 -13.83
N LYS A 111 8.61 -10.16 -13.69
CA LYS A 111 9.98 -9.69 -13.46
C LYS A 111 10.46 -9.97 -12.03
N TYR A 112 9.61 -9.77 -11.02
CA TYR A 112 10.01 -9.71 -9.61
C TYR A 112 9.50 -10.85 -8.73
N LYS A 113 8.85 -11.88 -9.29
CA LYS A 113 8.32 -13.04 -8.52
C LYS A 113 9.31 -13.72 -7.58
N SER A 114 10.62 -13.66 -7.86
CA SER A 114 11.64 -14.25 -7.00
C SER A 114 11.80 -13.52 -5.66
N LEU A 115 11.30 -12.28 -5.55
CA LEU A 115 11.29 -11.49 -4.31
C LEU A 115 9.99 -11.68 -3.52
N VAL A 116 9.02 -12.41 -4.06
CA VAL A 116 7.71 -12.64 -3.44
C VAL A 116 7.74 -13.96 -2.68
N SER A 117 7.49 -13.89 -1.38
CA SER A 117 7.48 -15.07 -0.50
C SER A 117 6.17 -15.85 -0.56
N GLY A 118 5.07 -15.25 -1.02
CA GLY A 118 3.77 -15.89 -1.10
C GLY A 118 2.64 -14.89 -1.37
N ILE A 119 1.40 -15.35 -1.24
CA ILE A 119 0.19 -14.52 -1.39
C ILE A 119 -0.54 -14.34 -0.07
N ILE A 120 -1.16 -13.18 0.11
CA ILE A 120 -2.05 -12.85 1.22
C ILE A 120 -3.41 -12.55 0.61
N ILE A 121 -4.41 -13.36 0.93
CA ILE A 121 -5.74 -13.26 0.35
C ILE A 121 -6.61 -12.41 1.29
N TYR A 122 -7.07 -11.25 0.82
CA TYR A 122 -7.99 -10.41 1.61
C TYR A 122 -9.42 -10.94 1.55
N ASP A 123 -10.29 -10.48 2.44
CA ASP A 123 -11.70 -10.85 2.48
C ASP A 123 -12.56 -9.82 1.74
N PRO A 124 -13.18 -10.16 0.60
CA PRO A 124 -14.06 -9.23 -0.13
C PRO A 124 -15.29 -8.79 0.67
N SER A 125 -15.69 -9.51 1.72
CA SER A 125 -16.81 -9.11 2.57
C SER A 125 -16.45 -8.02 3.60
N LEU A 126 -15.15 -7.78 3.81
CA LEU A 126 -14.62 -6.78 4.72
C LEU A 126 -13.34 -6.14 4.12
N GLU A 127 -13.47 -5.59 2.92
CA GLU A 127 -12.35 -5.14 2.09
C GLU A 127 -11.42 -4.16 2.82
N GLN A 128 -11.99 -3.09 3.40
CA GLN A 128 -11.21 -2.00 3.98
C GLN A 128 -10.28 -2.48 5.09
N ALA A 129 -10.81 -3.22 6.07
CA ALA A 129 -10.00 -3.74 7.17
C ALA A 129 -9.03 -4.83 6.71
N THR A 130 -9.46 -5.75 5.84
CA THR A 130 -8.61 -6.89 5.47
C THR A 130 -7.54 -6.53 4.44
N ILE A 131 -7.74 -5.54 3.58
CA ILE A 131 -6.67 -5.04 2.70
C ILE A 131 -5.60 -4.31 3.52
N GLU A 132 -5.96 -3.50 4.52
CA GLU A 132 -4.98 -2.88 5.42
C GLU A 132 -4.25 -3.92 6.27
N ALA A 133 -4.97 -4.90 6.82
CA ALA A 133 -4.36 -6.03 7.51
C ALA A 133 -3.36 -6.76 6.60
N ALA A 134 -3.75 -7.07 5.37
CA ALA A 134 -2.87 -7.69 4.38
C ALA A 134 -1.65 -6.82 4.04
N THR A 135 -1.78 -5.49 4.08
CA THR A 135 -0.67 -4.55 3.85
C THR A 135 0.37 -4.62 4.97
N THR A 136 -0.08 -4.66 6.23
CA THR A 136 0.79 -4.89 7.39
C THR A 136 1.52 -6.24 7.27
N ILE A 137 0.79 -7.31 6.93
CA ILE A 137 1.35 -8.66 6.78
C ILE A 137 2.37 -8.68 5.63
N ALA A 138 2.09 -8.04 4.50
CA ALA A 138 2.99 -7.94 3.34
C ALA A 138 4.31 -7.25 3.70
N GLY A 139 4.28 -6.20 4.52
CA GLY A 139 5.47 -5.53 5.04
C GLY A 139 6.41 -6.48 5.78
N GLN A 140 5.86 -7.42 6.54
CA GLN A 140 6.63 -8.32 7.41
C GLN A 140 6.99 -9.66 6.74
N THR A 141 6.26 -10.06 5.70
CA THR A 141 6.38 -11.41 5.12
C THR A 141 6.85 -11.43 3.66
N ASP A 142 6.98 -10.27 3.01
CA ASP A 142 7.22 -10.15 1.57
C ASP A 142 6.13 -10.86 0.73
N GLY A 143 4.90 -10.90 1.26
CA GLY A 143 3.72 -11.40 0.57
C GLY A 143 3.06 -10.35 -0.32
N ILE A 144 2.48 -10.76 -1.45
CA ILE A 144 1.64 -9.89 -2.28
C ILE A 144 0.18 -10.01 -1.88
N ILE A 145 -0.54 -8.89 -1.85
CA ILE A 145 -1.97 -8.85 -1.54
C ILE A 145 -2.76 -9.18 -2.80
N VAL A 146 -3.72 -10.09 -2.70
CA VAL A 146 -4.53 -10.54 -3.84
C VAL A 146 -5.98 -10.79 -3.43
N SER A 147 -6.89 -10.61 -4.38
CA SER A 147 -8.26 -11.08 -4.25
C SER A 147 -8.31 -12.62 -4.37
N PRO A 148 -9.43 -13.26 -3.97
CA PRO A 148 -9.64 -14.67 -4.26
C PRO A 148 -9.52 -15.03 -5.76
N ALA A 149 -10.00 -14.15 -6.65
CA ALA A 149 -9.91 -14.37 -8.09
C ALA A 149 -8.46 -14.26 -8.58
N MET A 150 -7.71 -13.25 -8.11
CA MET A 150 -6.28 -13.11 -8.42
C MET A 150 -5.45 -14.26 -7.86
N ALA A 151 -5.79 -14.81 -6.69
CA ALA A 151 -5.11 -15.98 -6.14
C ALA A 151 -5.18 -17.18 -7.09
N GLU A 152 -6.36 -17.44 -7.70
CA GLU A 152 -6.49 -18.49 -8.71
C GLU A 152 -5.71 -18.17 -10.00
N MET A 153 -5.68 -16.90 -10.44
CA MET A 153 -4.87 -16.50 -11.60
C MET A 153 -3.37 -16.72 -11.37
N LEU A 154 -2.90 -16.57 -10.12
CA LEU A 154 -1.49 -16.73 -9.75
C LEU A 154 -1.10 -18.16 -9.37
N LYS A 155 -2.02 -19.12 -9.45
CA LYS A 155 -1.76 -20.52 -9.09
C LYS A 155 -0.58 -21.15 -9.83
N SER A 156 -0.36 -20.75 -11.08
CA SER A 156 0.78 -21.21 -11.91
C SER A 156 2.15 -20.80 -11.34
N TYR A 157 2.21 -19.73 -10.53
CA TYR A 157 3.43 -19.30 -9.85
C TYR A 157 3.77 -20.15 -8.63
N LYS A 158 2.83 -20.99 -8.15
CA LYS A 158 3.00 -21.88 -6.99
C LYS A 158 3.41 -21.14 -5.71
N PHE A 159 2.95 -19.90 -5.56
CA PHE A 159 3.12 -19.16 -4.32
C PHE A 159 2.38 -19.87 -3.18
N LYS A 160 3.02 -19.94 -2.00
CA LYS A 160 2.33 -20.36 -0.79
C LYS A 160 1.29 -19.33 -0.38
N VAL A 161 0.19 -19.77 0.20
CA VAL A 161 -0.72 -18.87 0.93
C VAL A 161 -0.08 -18.57 2.27
N ILE A 162 0.31 -17.31 2.47
CA ILE A 162 0.87 -16.82 3.74
C ILE A 162 -0.26 -16.64 4.76
N GLU A 163 -1.34 -16.01 4.32
CA GLU A 163 -2.52 -15.77 5.13
C GLU A 163 -3.75 -15.68 4.23
N ASP A 164 -4.87 -16.24 4.67
CA ASP A 164 -6.17 -16.13 4.01
C ASP A 164 -7.17 -15.51 4.99
N LEU A 165 -7.35 -14.20 4.86
CA LEU A 165 -8.11 -13.39 5.81
C LEU A 165 -9.61 -13.74 5.84
N ARG A 166 -10.11 -14.46 4.83
CA ARG A 166 -11.48 -14.99 4.80
C ARG A 166 -11.71 -16.06 5.86
N THR A 167 -10.66 -16.78 6.25
CA THR A 167 -10.77 -17.87 7.22
C THR A 167 -10.99 -17.39 8.65
N HIS A 168 -10.70 -16.12 8.94
CA HIS A 168 -10.84 -15.52 10.26
C HIS A 168 -12.27 -15.10 10.60
N SER A 169 -13.16 -15.00 9.59
CA SER A 169 -14.59 -14.69 9.80
C SER A 169 -14.83 -13.45 10.69
N PHE A 170 -14.05 -12.39 10.48
CA PHE A 170 -14.13 -11.14 11.23
C PHE A 170 -15.57 -10.61 11.24
N LYS A 171 -16.03 -10.12 12.40
CA LYS A 171 -17.39 -9.60 12.58
C LYS A 171 -17.51 -8.10 12.34
N SER A 172 -16.38 -7.39 12.39
CA SER A 172 -16.26 -5.95 12.27
C SER A 172 -14.82 -5.53 11.97
N ASN A 173 -14.61 -4.28 11.56
CA ASN A 173 -13.27 -3.69 11.40
C ASN A 173 -12.47 -3.77 12.71
N LEU A 174 -13.13 -3.52 13.85
CA LEU A 174 -12.53 -3.62 15.18
C LEU A 174 -12.04 -5.04 15.50
N SER A 175 -12.81 -6.08 15.14
CA SER A 175 -12.38 -7.47 15.35
C SER A 175 -11.15 -7.82 14.50
N CYS A 176 -11.07 -7.29 13.27
CA CYS A 176 -9.91 -7.45 12.41
C CYS A 176 -8.69 -6.70 12.98
N LEU A 177 -8.87 -5.47 13.44
CA LEU A 177 -7.81 -4.69 14.09
C LEU A 177 -7.26 -5.40 15.33
N ASN A 178 -8.13 -5.89 16.23
CA ASN A 178 -7.69 -6.56 17.44
C ASN A 178 -6.85 -7.80 17.13
N TRP A 179 -7.28 -8.61 16.16
CA TRP A 179 -6.51 -9.74 15.68
C TRP A 179 -5.17 -9.29 15.06
N LEU A 180 -5.19 -8.30 14.18
CA LEU A 180 -3.98 -7.81 13.51
C LEU A 180 -2.97 -7.27 14.53
N LYS A 181 -3.45 -6.52 15.52
CA LYS A 181 -2.62 -5.93 16.59
C LYS A 181 -1.95 -7.04 17.41
N ALA A 182 -2.71 -8.05 17.82
CA ALA A 182 -2.20 -9.17 18.61
C ALA A 182 -1.13 -10.00 17.89
N ASN A 183 -1.17 -10.08 16.55
CA ASN A 183 -0.28 -10.95 15.77
C ASN A 183 0.89 -10.21 15.12
N TYR A 184 0.73 -8.93 14.76
CA TYR A 184 1.67 -8.22 13.88
C TYR A 184 2.13 -6.86 14.41
N PHE A 185 1.50 -6.29 15.45
CA PHE A 185 1.88 -4.96 15.93
C PHE A 185 3.28 -4.95 16.55
N GLU A 186 3.62 -5.93 17.38
CA GLU A 186 4.90 -5.95 18.11
C GLU A 186 6.12 -5.83 17.16
N ASN A 187 6.07 -6.54 16.03
CA ASN A 187 7.18 -6.59 15.06
C ASN A 187 7.15 -5.46 14.02
N ALA A 188 6.12 -4.61 14.04
CA ALA A 188 6.03 -3.49 13.11
C ALA A 188 6.98 -2.37 13.52
N ASN A 189 7.52 -1.65 12.52
CA ASN A 189 8.36 -0.48 12.75
C ASN A 189 7.57 0.62 13.48
N LYS A 190 8.15 1.15 14.57
CA LYS A 190 7.54 2.17 15.45
C LYS A 190 8.01 3.60 15.21
N GLN A 191 8.82 3.83 14.18
CA GLN A 191 9.31 5.16 13.83
C GLN A 191 8.24 6.05 13.20
N VAL A 192 7.19 5.46 12.64
CA VAL A 192 6.07 6.18 12.01
C VAL A 192 4.80 5.40 12.34
N ALA A 193 3.78 6.10 12.86
CA ALA A 193 2.44 5.55 12.95
C ALA A 193 1.71 5.85 11.63
N PHE A 194 1.12 4.82 11.00
CA PHE A 194 0.44 4.97 9.73
C PHE A 194 -1.05 4.75 9.91
N THR A 195 -1.85 5.72 9.47
CA THR A 195 -3.31 5.66 9.52
C THR A 195 -3.85 5.74 8.10
N TRP A 196 -4.77 4.85 7.74
CA TRP A 196 -5.36 4.85 6.41
C TRP A 196 -6.87 4.82 6.48
N SER A 197 -7.49 5.42 5.47
CA SER A 197 -8.93 5.50 5.33
C SER A 197 -9.31 5.08 3.91
N HIS A 198 -10.45 4.41 3.81
CA HIS A 198 -11.14 4.04 2.58
C HIS A 198 -10.30 3.32 1.52
N MET A 199 -10.11 2.01 1.75
CA MET A 199 -9.53 1.09 0.77
C MET A 199 -10.56 0.06 0.29
N THR A 200 -11.11 0.26 -0.91
CA THR A 200 -12.04 -0.67 -1.54
C THR A 200 -11.49 -1.12 -2.89
N THR A 201 -12.14 -2.10 -3.53
CA THR A 201 -11.82 -2.49 -4.91
C THR A 201 -12.74 -1.87 -5.97
N ASP A 202 -13.66 -0.99 -5.55
CA ASP A 202 -14.59 -0.27 -6.42
C ASP A 202 -14.11 1.15 -6.75
N LYS A 203 -14.90 1.89 -7.56
CA LYS A 203 -14.56 3.25 -7.99
C LYS A 203 -14.47 4.27 -6.85
N LYS A 204 -14.86 3.93 -5.62
CA LYS A 204 -14.72 4.80 -4.45
C LYS A 204 -13.39 4.61 -3.71
N SER A 205 -12.56 3.69 -4.19
CA SER A 205 -11.26 3.44 -3.62
C SER A 205 -10.39 4.68 -3.66
N TRP A 206 -9.70 4.97 -2.56
CA TRP A 206 -8.64 5.98 -2.54
C TRP A 206 -7.31 5.44 -3.09
N GLY A 207 -7.36 4.26 -3.72
CA GLY A 207 -6.26 3.68 -4.47
C GLY A 207 -5.22 3.01 -3.59
N GLY A 208 -4.37 2.17 -4.19
CA GLY A 208 -3.22 1.56 -3.50
C GLY A 208 -2.11 2.55 -3.09
N ALA A 209 -2.38 3.85 -3.11
CA ALA A 209 -1.43 4.89 -2.76
C ALA A 209 -0.84 4.64 -1.36
N ASN A 210 0.47 4.83 -1.21
CA ASN A 210 1.26 4.65 0.03
C ASN A 210 1.47 3.21 0.51
N LYS A 211 0.82 2.19 -0.10
CA LYS A 211 1.06 0.79 0.28
C LYS A 211 2.50 0.36 0.06
N ASP A 212 3.13 0.89 -0.98
CA ASP A 212 4.55 0.70 -1.25
C ASP A 212 5.41 1.23 -0.09
N TYR A 213 5.10 2.41 0.45
CA TYR A 213 5.81 3.01 1.58
C TYR A 213 5.60 2.23 2.88
N VAL A 214 4.34 1.88 3.20
CA VAL A 214 3.99 1.06 4.37
C VAL A 214 4.74 -0.27 4.33
N VAL A 215 4.67 -0.96 3.18
CA VAL A 215 5.35 -2.22 2.98
C VAL A 215 6.84 -2.00 3.12
N ALA A 216 7.47 -1.10 2.33
CA ALA A 216 8.92 -0.91 2.32
C ALA A 216 9.51 -0.62 3.71
N ASN A 217 8.79 0.13 4.55
CA ASN A 217 9.22 0.50 5.90
C ASN A 217 8.72 -0.45 7.00
N ARG A 218 7.96 -1.50 6.64
CA ARG A 218 7.34 -2.46 7.57
C ARG A 218 6.49 -1.80 8.65
N LEU A 219 5.71 -0.78 8.25
CA LEU A 219 4.82 -0.06 9.15
C LEU A 219 3.58 -0.91 9.48
N PHE A 220 2.90 -0.55 10.56
CA PHE A 220 1.59 -1.09 10.88
C PHE A 220 0.52 -0.14 10.34
N THR A 221 -0.35 -0.65 9.47
CA THR A 221 -1.54 0.03 8.97
C THR A 221 -2.80 -0.78 9.31
N TYR A 222 -3.90 -0.08 9.47
CA TYR A 222 -5.21 -0.63 9.80
C TYR A 222 -6.31 0.30 9.30
N TYR A 223 -7.53 -0.22 9.23
CA TYR A 223 -8.70 0.57 8.92
C TYR A 223 -9.70 0.50 10.08
N LEU A 224 -10.19 1.67 10.45
CA LEU A 224 -11.39 1.90 11.26
C LEU A 224 -12.13 3.08 10.62
N ASP A 225 -13.45 3.01 10.59
CA ASP A 225 -14.30 4.10 10.13
C ASP A 225 -14.35 5.19 11.21
N ILE A 226 -13.60 6.28 10.99
CA ILE A 226 -13.54 7.41 11.92
C ILE A 226 -14.89 8.14 12.07
N LYS A 227 -15.83 7.96 11.13
CA LYS A 227 -17.19 8.52 11.23
C LYS A 227 -18.10 7.65 12.09
N ASN A 228 -17.74 6.38 12.26
CA ASN A 228 -18.43 5.50 13.20
C ASN A 228 -17.98 5.83 14.63
N ARG A 229 -18.95 6.13 15.50
CA ARG A 229 -18.68 6.54 16.89
C ARG A 229 -17.99 5.47 17.73
N GLU A 230 -18.28 4.19 17.49
CA GLU A 230 -17.63 3.09 18.21
C GLU A 230 -16.20 2.91 17.72
N GLU A 231 -16.00 2.81 16.40
CA GLU A 231 -14.68 2.61 15.82
C GLU A 231 -13.73 3.80 16.05
N SER A 232 -14.21 5.03 15.97
CA SER A 232 -13.40 6.24 16.24
C SER A 232 -12.80 6.28 17.65
N GLN A 233 -13.49 5.74 18.66
CA GLN A 233 -12.96 5.66 20.02
C GLN A 233 -11.74 4.72 20.11
N HIS A 234 -11.68 3.72 19.23
CA HIS A 234 -10.60 2.75 19.17
C HIS A 234 -9.46 3.16 18.23
N TYR A 235 -9.63 4.25 17.48
CA TYR A 235 -8.59 4.74 16.56
C TYR A 235 -7.29 5.07 17.30
N ILE A 236 -7.41 5.63 18.51
CA ILE A 236 -6.26 6.02 19.33
C ILE A 236 -5.61 4.84 20.07
N ASP A 237 -6.28 3.69 20.18
CA ASP A 237 -5.77 2.54 20.94
C ASP A 237 -4.52 1.94 20.28
N VAL A 238 -4.32 2.18 18.98
CA VAL A 238 -3.10 1.80 18.28
C VAL A 238 -2.03 2.86 18.47
N ILE A 239 -2.40 4.14 18.35
CA ILE A 239 -1.49 5.28 18.42
C ILE A 239 -0.85 5.44 19.80
N LYS A 240 -1.60 5.19 20.88
CA LYS A 240 -1.10 5.27 22.26
C LYS A 240 0.03 4.30 22.57
N ASP A 241 0.15 3.22 21.80
CA ASP A 241 1.21 2.23 21.97
C ASP A 241 2.48 2.59 21.17
N TYR A 242 2.50 3.71 20.45
CA TYR A 242 3.72 4.27 19.86
C TYR A 242 4.47 5.17 20.86
N PRO A 243 5.80 5.30 20.71
CA PRO A 243 6.57 6.29 21.46
C PRO A 243 6.02 7.72 21.30
N LYS A 244 6.13 8.52 22.35
CA LYS A 244 5.76 9.95 22.28
C LYS A 244 6.62 10.68 21.25
N GLY A 245 5.98 11.50 20.42
CA GLY A 245 6.64 12.23 19.34
C GLY A 245 6.86 11.42 18.07
N THR A 246 6.31 10.19 17.98
CA THR A 246 6.25 9.46 16.71
C THR A 246 5.36 10.22 15.73
N PRO A 247 5.85 10.54 14.51
CA PRO A 247 5.03 11.16 13.48
C PRO A 247 3.88 10.23 13.07
N ILE A 248 2.70 10.83 12.90
CA ILE A 248 1.52 10.17 12.34
C ILE A 248 1.42 10.60 10.87
N VAL A 249 1.36 9.63 9.97
CA VAL A 249 1.21 9.88 8.53
C VAL A 249 0.12 8.99 7.94
N GLY A 250 -0.24 9.29 6.70
CA GLY A 250 -1.25 8.56 5.95
C GLY A 250 -2.44 9.47 5.70
N TRP A 251 -3.64 8.90 5.67
CA TRP A 251 -4.84 9.66 5.34
C TRP A 251 -6.03 9.18 6.16
N THR A 252 -6.69 10.10 6.83
CA THR A 252 -7.91 9.88 7.63
C THR A 252 -8.73 11.17 7.55
N ASP A 253 -10.05 11.10 7.69
CA ASP A 253 -10.90 12.30 7.61
C ASP A 253 -10.47 13.34 8.65
N GLU A 254 -9.84 14.42 8.18
CA GLU A 254 -9.12 15.43 8.97
C GLU A 254 -10.02 16.05 10.05
N ILE A 255 -11.31 16.28 9.73
CA ILE A 255 -12.26 16.91 10.66
C ILE A 255 -12.42 16.08 11.94
N PHE A 256 -12.42 14.75 11.82
CA PHE A 256 -12.56 13.84 12.95
C PHE A 256 -11.21 13.47 13.55
N ALA A 257 -10.21 13.24 12.69
CA ALA A 257 -8.89 12.79 13.10
C ALA A 257 -8.10 13.87 13.84
N ASP A 258 -8.09 15.11 13.35
CA ASP A 258 -7.29 16.19 13.93
C ASP A 258 -7.76 16.54 15.34
N ASN A 259 -9.08 16.62 15.55
CA ASN A 259 -9.64 16.84 16.87
C ASN A 259 -9.25 15.71 17.83
N LEU A 260 -9.37 14.46 17.38
CA LEU A 260 -9.01 13.29 18.17
C LEU A 260 -7.51 13.26 18.50
N PHE A 261 -6.63 13.54 17.54
CA PHE A 261 -5.18 13.55 17.74
C PHE A 261 -4.74 14.72 18.63
N ALA A 262 -5.32 15.90 18.45
CA ALA A 262 -5.05 17.07 19.27
C ALA A 262 -5.44 16.85 20.74
N GLU A 263 -6.61 16.26 21.02
CA GLU A 263 -7.05 15.90 22.39
C GLU A 263 -6.09 14.93 23.09
N GLN A 264 -5.34 14.14 22.32
CA GLN A 264 -4.44 13.10 22.82
C GLN A 264 -2.97 13.53 22.79
N GLY A 265 -2.69 14.77 22.34
CA GLY A 265 -1.35 15.34 22.27
C GLY A 265 -0.45 14.69 21.21
N CYS A 266 -1.05 14.15 20.15
CA CYS A 266 -0.35 13.60 18.98
C CYS A 266 -0.31 14.67 17.87
N PHE A 267 0.87 14.93 17.32
CA PHE A 267 1.12 15.92 16.26
C PHE A 267 2.11 15.34 15.23
#